data_AF-A0A378L6I5-F1
#
_entry.id   AF-A0A378L6I5-F1
#
_cell.length_a   1.000
_cell.length_b   1.000
_cell.length_c   1.000
_cell.angle_alpha   90.00
_cell.angle_beta   90.00
_cell.angle_gamma   90.00
#
_symmetry.space_group_name_H-M   'P 1'
#
loop_
_entity.id
_entity.type
_entity.pdbx_description
1 polymer ?
#
loop_
_entity_poly.entity_id
_entity_poly.type
_entity_poly.pdbx_seq_one_letter_code
_entity_poly.pdbx_strand_id
1 'polypeptide(L)'
;MTKVTGPQNGKFITASFDSKDKKNNSKSRFPSLKTTKDLALLSIAGNEYCRGDFLCAIVQQAVATHQTEPGYSGVKGKTTFLIADEIYWHNLSGTSDSESDELKQKARELGEKYFEENLGAFLAPLGLTPEKFNDNYCTKSMDEKIAVINQLAADQGKNFEIVRWHTWVDQKNFKKTVTEILPLYSSVTGLKLPLEKSVEEFATRHTGEGGDPQLWSTRSRGYLTEESPSIMLLASTLGYNFIIYPGSILPPFVATKEYFVVEKHAPHIEKGMNVEDKCFHDKHSIHVDNPFLLANWLEVNFKRSHENLAIAREKNVKEEKRKAEEIDEVTKVQQTPNPTKTESYSSAVSFFSPKRDKTIGSRAAICPALTSSKGEGAAPSQSEKVGMTLECMPSKNEKIEMTLELIPSEGENEMVLKRIHPRKLTPSEISGKELASSITTGISRAIQKELLSKKDQAVESNATPLTQIWEGITKGVLAADLPVSEKIGFLTELVGGFMDRQVSEEEATAYPKLTAKRA
;
A
#
# COMPACT_ATOMS: atom_id res chain seq x y z
N MET A 1 -6.98 -2.53 -2.66
CA MET A 1 -7.40 -3.95 -2.75
C MET A 1 -7.61 -4.32 -4.20
N THR A 2 -7.11 -5.48 -4.59
CA THR A 2 -7.28 -6.11 -5.91
C THR A 2 -8.76 -6.32 -6.22
N LYS A 3 -9.22 -5.90 -7.39
CA LYS A 3 -10.65 -5.93 -7.74
C LYS A 3 -10.95 -7.20 -8.52
N VAL A 4 -11.78 -8.07 -7.96
CA VAL A 4 -12.38 -9.21 -8.68
C VAL A 4 -13.84 -8.85 -8.97
N THR A 5 -14.20 -8.79 -10.25
CA THR A 5 -15.54 -8.40 -10.72
C THR A 5 -16.24 -9.55 -11.42
N GLY A 6 -17.57 -9.50 -11.54
CA GLY A 6 -18.38 -10.54 -12.20
C GLY A 6 -18.93 -11.62 -11.25
N PRO A 7 -19.57 -12.66 -11.78
CA PRO A 7 -20.24 -13.70 -10.99
C PRO A 7 -19.24 -14.53 -10.17
N GLN A 8 -19.58 -14.81 -8.90
CA GLN A 8 -18.73 -15.59 -7.99
C GLN A 8 -18.47 -17.01 -8.54
N ASN A 9 -19.50 -17.64 -9.09
CA ASN A 9 -19.48 -18.94 -9.79
C ASN A 9 -19.09 -18.83 -11.28
N GLY A 10 -18.50 -17.72 -11.73
CA GLY A 10 -17.85 -17.64 -13.02
C GLY A 10 -16.58 -18.48 -13.04
N LYS A 11 -16.50 -19.47 -13.94
CA LYS A 11 -15.36 -20.38 -14.10
C LYS A 11 -14.12 -19.70 -14.69
N PHE A 12 -14.32 -18.75 -15.60
CA PHE A 12 -13.24 -18.15 -16.37
C PHE A 12 -12.77 -16.86 -15.71
N ILE A 13 -11.47 -16.78 -15.40
CA ILE A 13 -10.84 -15.58 -14.87
C ILE A 13 -10.05 -14.91 -16.01
N THR A 14 -10.24 -13.61 -16.16
CA THR A 14 -9.44 -12.76 -17.07
C THR A 14 -8.79 -11.64 -16.27
N ALA A 15 -7.58 -11.26 -16.63
CA ALA A 15 -6.83 -10.17 -16.00
C ALA A 15 -6.79 -8.93 -16.89
N SER A 16 -6.58 -7.77 -16.27
CA SER A 16 -6.37 -6.48 -16.91
C SER A 16 -5.41 -5.67 -16.06
N PHE A 17 -4.47 -4.96 -16.69
CA PHE A 17 -3.42 -4.21 -15.99
C PHE A 17 -3.69 -2.72 -16.11
N ASP A 18 -4.00 -2.05 -15.01
CA ASP A 18 -4.43 -0.65 -15.00
C ASP A 18 -3.52 0.25 -14.17
N SER A 19 -3.29 1.46 -14.68
CA SER A 19 -2.64 2.51 -13.91
C SER A 19 -3.49 2.88 -12.69
N LYS A 20 -2.84 3.04 -11.52
CA LYS A 20 -3.48 3.41 -10.25
C LYS A 20 -4.37 4.64 -10.37
N ASP A 21 -3.87 5.68 -11.08
CA ASP A 21 -4.66 6.84 -11.46
C ASP A 21 -5.15 6.70 -12.90
N LYS A 22 -6.48 6.83 -13.08
CA LYS A 22 -7.12 6.85 -14.40
C LYS A 22 -6.95 8.19 -15.12
N LYS A 23 -6.73 9.30 -14.40
CA LYS A 23 -6.45 10.62 -14.97
C LYS A 23 -5.02 10.68 -15.49
N ASN A 24 -4.05 10.18 -14.71
CA ASN A 24 -2.66 10.02 -15.10
C ASN A 24 -2.34 8.58 -15.54
N ASN A 25 -2.98 8.14 -16.63
CA ASN A 25 -2.82 6.79 -17.20
C ASN A 25 -1.38 6.59 -17.74
N SER A 26 -0.50 5.97 -16.97
CA SER A 26 0.88 5.68 -17.36
C SER A 26 1.01 4.92 -18.69
N LYS A 27 0.01 4.11 -19.08
CA LYS A 27 0.00 3.39 -20.36
C LYS A 27 -0.08 4.32 -21.57
N SER A 28 -0.70 5.50 -21.45
CA SER A 28 -0.83 6.45 -22.58
C SER A 28 0.45 7.22 -22.90
N ARG A 29 1.51 7.07 -22.09
CA ARG A 29 2.84 7.65 -22.36
C ARG A 29 3.62 6.88 -23.43
N PHE A 30 3.11 5.72 -23.86
CA PHE A 30 3.77 4.82 -24.80
C PHE A 30 2.95 4.71 -26.08
N PRO A 31 3.55 4.84 -27.29
CA PRO A 31 2.84 4.63 -28.55
C PRO A 31 2.27 3.22 -28.72
N SER A 32 2.90 2.23 -28.08
CA SER A 32 2.48 0.84 -28.06
C SER A 32 2.96 0.17 -26.77
N LEU A 33 2.13 -0.71 -26.20
CA LEU A 33 2.54 -1.59 -25.10
C LEU A 33 3.29 -2.84 -25.59
N LYS A 34 3.19 -3.17 -26.89
CA LYS A 34 3.91 -4.33 -27.47
C LYS A 34 5.43 -4.17 -27.49
N THR A 35 5.94 -2.97 -27.21
CA THR A 35 7.36 -2.61 -27.23
C THR A 35 7.91 -2.34 -25.83
N THR A 36 7.10 -2.49 -24.77
CA THR A 36 7.53 -2.17 -23.40
C THR A 36 8.16 -3.37 -22.69
N LYS A 37 8.96 -3.08 -21.67
CA LYS A 37 9.51 -4.08 -20.75
C LYS A 37 8.73 -4.06 -19.45
N ASP A 38 8.14 -5.20 -19.11
CA ASP A 38 7.21 -5.31 -17.99
C ASP A 38 7.74 -6.33 -16.97
N LEU A 39 7.76 -5.97 -15.68
CA LEU A 39 8.14 -6.87 -14.59
C LEU A 39 6.89 -7.29 -13.82
N ALA A 40 6.49 -8.55 -13.94
CA ALA A 40 5.36 -9.11 -13.20
C ALA A 40 5.86 -9.74 -11.89
N LEU A 41 5.51 -9.14 -10.76
CA LEU A 41 5.96 -9.58 -9.44
C LEU A 41 5.07 -10.70 -8.90
N LEU A 42 5.67 -11.82 -8.53
CA LEU A 42 4.97 -13.01 -8.04
C LEU A 42 5.37 -13.30 -6.59
N SER A 43 4.50 -12.92 -5.65
CA SER A 43 4.68 -13.22 -4.23
C SER A 43 4.35 -14.69 -3.96
N ILE A 44 5.34 -15.46 -3.50
CA ILE A 44 5.20 -16.92 -3.32
C ILE A 44 4.21 -17.30 -2.21
N ALA A 45 3.95 -16.41 -1.27
CA ALA A 45 3.07 -16.61 -0.12
C ALA A 45 2.01 -15.51 -0.01
N GLY A 46 0.88 -15.84 0.63
CA GLY A 46 -0.18 -14.94 1.11
C GLY A 46 -0.81 -13.92 0.13
N ASN A 47 -0.44 -13.87 -1.14
CA ASN A 47 -1.26 -13.24 -2.18
C ASN A 47 -1.95 -14.33 -3.02
N GLU A 48 -3.23 -14.58 -2.75
CA GLU A 48 -4.05 -15.57 -3.49
C GLU A 48 -4.16 -15.27 -4.99
N TYR A 49 -3.94 -14.02 -5.40
CA TYR A 49 -3.98 -13.59 -6.80
C TYR A 49 -2.69 -13.85 -7.57
N CYS A 50 -1.60 -14.26 -6.90
CA CYS A 50 -0.38 -14.75 -7.52
C CYS A 50 -0.41 -16.28 -7.75
N ARG A 51 -1.55 -16.96 -7.60
CA ARG A 51 -1.64 -18.43 -7.68
C ARG A 51 -2.82 -18.91 -8.54
N GLY A 52 -2.72 -20.13 -9.07
CA GLY A 52 -3.80 -20.83 -9.78
C GLY A 52 -4.42 -20.03 -10.93
N ASP A 53 -5.74 -20.06 -11.07
CA ASP A 53 -6.49 -19.37 -12.14
C ASP A 53 -6.18 -17.86 -12.26
N PHE A 54 -5.87 -17.19 -11.15
CA PHE A 54 -5.50 -15.78 -11.16
C PHE A 54 -4.11 -15.56 -11.79
N LEU A 55 -3.14 -16.42 -11.46
CA LEU A 55 -1.83 -16.41 -12.11
C LEU A 55 -1.92 -16.77 -13.59
N CYS A 56 -2.70 -17.80 -13.95
CA CYS A 56 -2.98 -18.15 -15.35
C CYS A 56 -3.49 -16.93 -16.13
N ALA A 57 -4.44 -16.18 -15.55
CA ALA A 57 -4.98 -14.97 -16.16
C ALA A 57 -3.93 -13.83 -16.29
N ILE A 58 -3.05 -13.63 -15.29
CA ILE A 58 -1.92 -12.68 -15.37
C ILE A 58 -0.98 -13.09 -16.50
N VAL A 59 -0.50 -14.33 -16.51
CA VAL A 59 0.48 -14.82 -17.49
C VAL A 59 -0.10 -14.72 -18.91
N GLN A 60 -1.35 -15.15 -19.10
CA GLN A 60 -2.02 -15.07 -20.40
C GLN A 60 -2.16 -13.63 -20.90
N GLN A 61 -2.57 -12.68 -20.05
CA GLN A 61 -2.71 -11.27 -20.43
C GLN A 61 -1.35 -10.61 -20.73
N ALA A 62 -0.31 -10.93 -19.97
CA ALA A 62 1.03 -10.41 -20.19
C ALA A 62 1.65 -10.94 -21.49
N VAL A 63 1.61 -12.26 -21.71
CA VAL A 63 2.09 -12.86 -22.97
C VAL A 63 1.28 -12.37 -24.17
N ALA A 64 -0.05 -12.23 -24.06
CA ALA A 64 -0.87 -11.68 -25.13
C ALA A 64 -0.52 -10.21 -25.50
N THR A 65 0.06 -9.46 -24.56
CA THR A 65 0.51 -8.07 -24.79
C THR A 65 1.80 -8.02 -25.60
N HIS A 66 2.74 -8.95 -25.36
CA HIS A 66 4.10 -8.91 -25.92
C HIS A 66 4.39 -9.91 -27.03
N GLN A 67 3.57 -10.96 -27.21
CA GLN A 67 3.81 -11.97 -28.25
C GLN A 67 3.83 -11.36 -29.66
N THR A 68 4.75 -11.85 -30.48
CA THR A 68 4.97 -11.38 -31.86
C THR A 68 4.85 -12.53 -32.86
N GLU A 69 4.38 -12.21 -34.06
CA GLU A 69 4.30 -13.18 -35.15
C GLU A 69 5.70 -13.68 -35.59
N PRO A 70 5.80 -14.92 -36.13
CA PRO A 70 7.04 -15.42 -36.71
C PRO A 70 7.61 -14.45 -37.76
N GLY A 71 8.90 -14.13 -37.66
CA GLY A 71 9.57 -13.20 -38.57
C GLY A 71 9.42 -11.71 -38.24
N TYR A 72 8.73 -11.32 -37.16
CA TYR A 72 8.66 -9.92 -36.73
C TYR A 72 10.06 -9.36 -36.39
N SER A 73 10.45 -8.31 -37.13
CA SER A 73 11.77 -7.66 -37.10
C SER A 73 11.82 -6.34 -36.32
N GLY A 74 10.67 -5.84 -35.83
CA GLY A 74 10.61 -4.61 -35.05
C GLY A 74 11.07 -4.79 -33.59
N VAL A 75 11.00 -3.71 -32.82
CA VAL A 75 11.29 -3.73 -31.38
C VAL A 75 10.30 -4.66 -30.67
N LYS A 76 10.80 -5.66 -29.95
CA LYS A 76 10.00 -6.58 -29.15
C LYS A 76 9.99 -6.11 -27.69
N GLY A 77 8.79 -5.92 -27.13
CA GLY A 77 8.60 -5.86 -25.69
C GLY A 77 8.83 -7.21 -25.04
N LYS A 78 8.83 -7.27 -23.71
CA LYS A 78 8.86 -8.53 -22.97
C LYS A 78 8.21 -8.43 -21.59
N THR A 79 7.70 -9.56 -21.10
CA THR A 79 7.37 -9.73 -19.66
C THR A 79 8.41 -10.59 -18.96
N THR A 80 8.88 -10.13 -17.81
CA THR A 80 9.70 -10.91 -16.87
C THR A 80 8.85 -11.25 -15.66
N PHE A 81 8.58 -12.54 -15.45
CA PHE A 81 7.89 -13.04 -14.25
C PHE A 81 8.91 -13.27 -13.14
N LEU A 82 8.92 -12.39 -12.15
CA LEU A 82 9.83 -12.49 -11.00
C LEU A 82 9.18 -13.27 -9.88
N ILE A 83 9.66 -14.50 -9.66
CA ILE A 83 9.31 -15.31 -8.49
C ILE A 83 10.10 -14.73 -7.30
N ALA A 84 9.40 -14.00 -6.43
CA ALA A 84 9.95 -13.36 -5.25
C ALA A 84 10.08 -14.37 -4.10
N ASP A 85 10.93 -15.39 -4.31
CA ASP A 85 11.13 -16.51 -3.39
C ASP A 85 12.11 -16.18 -2.27
N GLU A 86 13.38 -15.96 -2.57
CA GLU A 86 14.45 -15.83 -1.57
C GLU A 86 14.17 -14.68 -0.58
N ILE A 87 13.67 -13.54 -1.05
CA ILE A 87 13.28 -12.37 -0.24
C ILE A 87 12.27 -12.71 0.88
N TYR A 88 11.50 -13.78 0.74
CA TYR A 88 10.58 -14.26 1.77
C TYR A 88 11.31 -14.76 3.04
N TRP A 89 12.64 -14.87 3.04
CA TRP A 89 13.45 -15.17 4.23
C TRP A 89 13.15 -14.23 5.41
N HIS A 90 12.87 -12.94 5.14
CA HIS A 90 12.45 -11.96 6.16
C HIS A 90 11.12 -12.31 6.83
N ASN A 91 10.24 -13.07 6.18
CA ASN A 91 8.99 -13.53 6.80
C ASN A 91 9.19 -14.80 7.64
N LEU A 92 10.31 -15.51 7.43
CA LEU A 92 10.69 -16.71 8.16
C LEU A 92 11.55 -16.38 9.40
N SER A 93 12.31 -15.28 9.39
CA SER A 93 13.26 -14.91 10.45
C SER A 93 12.63 -14.75 11.83
N GLY A 94 13.40 -15.07 12.87
CA GLY A 94 13.05 -14.76 14.26
C GLY A 94 13.38 -13.31 14.63
N THR A 95 13.59 -13.06 15.92
CA THR A 95 14.13 -11.79 16.43
C THR A 95 15.67 -11.73 16.42
N SER A 96 16.33 -12.81 15.98
CA SER A 96 17.80 -12.96 15.93
C SER A 96 18.30 -13.20 14.51
N ASP A 97 19.40 -12.52 14.14
CA ASP A 97 19.95 -12.53 12.77
C ASP A 97 20.82 -13.76 12.43
N SER A 98 21.00 -14.70 13.35
CA SER A 98 22.01 -15.78 13.28
C SER A 98 21.79 -16.86 12.22
N GLU A 99 20.65 -16.85 11.50
CA GLU A 99 20.19 -17.96 10.65
C GLU A 99 19.89 -17.55 9.18
N SER A 100 20.35 -16.36 8.74
CA SER A 100 20.05 -15.77 7.40
C SER A 100 20.08 -16.79 6.25
N ASP A 101 21.15 -17.57 6.13
CA ASP A 101 21.39 -18.36 4.92
C ASP A 101 20.56 -19.66 4.89
N GLU A 102 20.27 -20.24 6.05
CA GLU A 102 19.33 -21.35 6.20
C GLU A 102 17.89 -20.88 5.91
N LEU A 103 17.52 -19.69 6.38
CA LEU A 103 16.21 -19.08 6.10
C LEU A 103 16.05 -18.73 4.61
N LYS A 104 17.09 -18.24 3.95
CA LYS A 104 17.11 -18.03 2.48
C LYS A 104 16.99 -19.35 1.72
N GLN A 105 17.66 -20.40 2.15
CA GLN A 105 17.52 -21.73 1.56
C GLN A 105 16.07 -22.25 1.67
N LYS A 106 15.48 -22.15 2.87
CA LYS A 106 14.08 -22.50 3.12
C LYS A 106 13.09 -21.64 2.31
N ALA A 107 13.40 -20.36 2.08
CA ALA A 107 12.61 -19.48 1.23
C ALA A 107 12.68 -19.90 -0.26
N ARG A 108 13.86 -20.32 -0.75
CA ARG A 108 14.05 -20.89 -2.10
C ARG A 108 13.25 -22.19 -2.28
N GLU A 109 13.23 -23.08 -1.30
CA GLU A 109 12.42 -24.32 -1.31
C GLU A 109 10.91 -24.05 -1.37
N LEU A 110 10.42 -23.01 -0.67
CA LEU A 110 9.04 -22.55 -0.79
C LEU A 110 8.75 -21.96 -2.19
N GLY A 111 9.75 -21.32 -2.82
CA GLY A 111 9.70 -20.88 -4.21
C GLY A 111 9.59 -22.03 -5.22
N GLU A 112 10.33 -23.11 -5.00
CA GLU A 112 10.29 -24.33 -5.82
C GLU A 112 8.92 -25.01 -5.73
N LYS A 113 8.40 -25.17 -4.51
CA LYS A 113 7.03 -25.66 -4.31
C LYS A 113 5.99 -24.76 -4.98
N TYR A 114 6.10 -23.44 -4.83
CA TYR A 114 5.22 -22.48 -5.50
C TYR A 114 5.29 -22.63 -7.03
N PHE A 115 6.48 -22.82 -7.60
CA PHE A 115 6.65 -22.97 -9.04
C PHE A 115 6.01 -24.25 -9.56
N GLU A 116 6.25 -25.41 -8.95
CA GLU A 116 5.65 -26.68 -9.37
C GLU A 116 4.11 -26.67 -9.23
N GLU A 117 3.58 -26.11 -8.13
CA GLU A 117 2.13 -25.92 -7.93
C GLU A 117 1.47 -25.04 -9.01
N ASN A 118 2.25 -24.20 -9.69
CA ASN A 118 1.77 -23.22 -10.66
C ASN A 118 2.35 -23.42 -12.08
N LEU A 119 3.08 -24.51 -12.33
CA LEU A 119 3.81 -24.78 -13.57
C LEU A 119 2.91 -24.68 -14.82
N GLY A 120 1.66 -25.12 -14.70
CA GLY A 120 0.66 -25.05 -15.78
C GLY A 120 0.38 -23.61 -16.27
N ALA A 121 0.48 -22.60 -15.40
CA ALA A 121 0.26 -21.20 -15.78
C ALA A 121 1.32 -20.71 -16.79
N PHE A 122 2.58 -21.13 -16.61
CA PHE A 122 3.70 -20.76 -17.48
C PHE A 122 3.79 -21.61 -18.76
N LEU A 123 3.30 -22.85 -18.71
CA LEU A 123 3.27 -23.76 -19.87
C LEU A 123 2.09 -23.49 -20.82
N ALA A 124 0.95 -23.00 -20.31
CA ALA A 124 -0.24 -22.77 -21.13
C ALA A 124 -0.03 -21.85 -22.35
N PRO A 125 0.72 -20.72 -22.28
CA PRO A 125 1.00 -19.89 -23.45
C PRO A 125 1.87 -20.57 -24.53
N LEU A 126 2.60 -21.62 -24.15
CA LEU A 126 3.44 -22.47 -25.00
C LEU A 126 2.69 -23.68 -25.60
N GLY A 127 1.40 -23.84 -25.26
CA GLY A 127 0.59 -24.99 -25.69
C GLY A 127 0.92 -26.30 -24.98
N LEU A 128 1.61 -26.25 -23.84
CA LEU A 128 2.04 -27.41 -23.07
C LEU A 128 1.20 -27.59 -21.79
N THR A 129 1.09 -28.84 -21.34
CA THR A 129 0.53 -29.18 -20.02
C THR A 129 1.66 -29.66 -19.09
N PRO A 130 1.50 -29.59 -17.76
CA PRO A 130 2.51 -30.06 -16.81
C PRO A 130 2.94 -31.51 -17.04
N GLU A 131 2.01 -32.39 -17.43
CA GLU A 131 2.27 -33.81 -17.69
C GLU A 131 3.23 -33.96 -18.88
N LYS A 132 2.87 -33.40 -20.04
CA LYS A 132 3.68 -33.45 -21.27
C LYS A 132 5.08 -32.83 -21.12
N PHE A 133 5.19 -31.80 -20.28
CA PHE A 133 6.47 -31.18 -19.98
C PHE A 133 7.31 -32.08 -19.06
N ASN A 134 6.70 -32.63 -18.00
CA ASN A 134 7.37 -33.51 -17.06
C ASN A 134 7.75 -34.87 -17.66
N ASP A 135 7.07 -35.36 -18.72
CA ASP A 135 7.50 -36.55 -19.48
C ASP A 135 8.97 -36.47 -19.94
N ASN A 136 9.49 -35.26 -20.18
CA ASN A 136 10.85 -35.01 -20.63
C ASN A 136 11.75 -34.36 -19.57
N TYR A 137 11.16 -33.73 -18.54
CA TYR A 137 11.87 -32.82 -17.63
C TYR A 137 11.53 -33.02 -16.13
N CYS A 138 10.86 -34.10 -15.74
CA CYS A 138 10.45 -34.34 -14.34
C CYS A 138 11.61 -34.36 -13.34
N THR A 139 12.79 -34.84 -13.74
CA THR A 139 14.00 -34.95 -12.90
C THR A 139 14.84 -33.68 -12.84
N LYS A 140 14.50 -32.66 -13.64
CA LYS A 140 15.23 -31.39 -13.67
C LYS A 140 14.91 -30.52 -12.45
N SER A 141 15.91 -29.76 -12.00
CA SER A 141 15.71 -28.70 -11.00
C SER A 141 14.81 -27.59 -11.53
N MET A 142 14.25 -26.77 -10.63
CA MET A 142 13.43 -25.60 -11.00
C MET A 142 14.18 -24.67 -11.96
N ASP A 143 15.46 -24.40 -11.73
CA ASP A 143 16.24 -23.46 -12.53
C ASP A 143 16.46 -23.99 -13.96
N GLU A 144 16.69 -25.30 -14.11
CA GLU A 144 16.77 -25.95 -15.42
C GLU A 144 15.40 -26.01 -16.13
N LYS A 145 14.30 -26.23 -15.39
CA LYS A 145 12.94 -26.15 -15.95
C LYS A 145 12.62 -24.73 -16.43
N ILE A 146 12.98 -23.70 -15.65
CA ILE A 146 12.87 -22.29 -16.03
C ILE A 146 13.70 -22.00 -17.28
N ALA A 147 14.95 -22.48 -17.37
CA ALA A 147 15.78 -22.29 -18.54
C ALA A 147 15.15 -22.89 -19.81
N VAL A 148 14.56 -24.09 -19.72
CA VAL A 148 13.81 -24.71 -20.83
C VAL A 148 12.58 -23.89 -21.20
N ILE A 149 11.78 -23.43 -20.23
CA ILE A 149 10.57 -22.62 -20.49
C ILE A 149 10.94 -21.28 -21.15
N ASN A 150 11.99 -20.61 -20.68
CA ASN A 150 12.47 -19.35 -21.22
C ASN A 150 12.97 -19.51 -22.66
N GLN A 151 13.68 -20.61 -22.96
CA GLN A 151 14.11 -20.93 -24.33
C GLN A 151 12.90 -21.17 -25.25
N LEU A 152 11.93 -21.99 -24.83
CA LEU A 152 10.70 -22.23 -25.58
C LEU A 152 9.89 -20.94 -25.81
N ALA A 153 9.84 -20.04 -24.83
CA ALA A 153 9.16 -18.75 -24.93
C ALA A 153 9.83 -17.80 -25.94
N ALA A 154 11.17 -17.82 -26.02
CA ALA A 154 11.92 -17.09 -27.03
C ALA A 154 11.70 -17.68 -28.44
N ASP A 155 11.85 -18.99 -28.60
CA ASP A 155 11.72 -19.70 -29.88
C ASP A 155 10.31 -19.58 -30.47
N GLN A 156 9.27 -19.60 -29.63
CA GLN A 156 7.87 -19.41 -30.04
C GLN A 156 7.45 -17.94 -30.17
N GLY A 157 8.35 -16.96 -29.98
CA GLY A 157 8.02 -15.53 -30.08
C GLY A 157 7.01 -15.03 -29.04
N LYS A 158 6.90 -15.73 -27.90
CA LYS A 158 6.00 -15.38 -26.79
C LYS A 158 6.53 -14.24 -25.92
N ASN A 159 7.83 -13.94 -26.06
CA ASN A 159 8.49 -12.77 -25.48
C ASN A 159 8.26 -12.63 -23.96
N PHE A 160 8.43 -13.74 -23.23
CA PHE A 160 8.47 -13.73 -21.78
C PHE A 160 9.64 -14.55 -21.24
N GLU A 161 10.01 -14.28 -20.00
CA GLU A 161 10.98 -15.06 -19.23
C GLU A 161 10.51 -15.17 -17.76
N ILE A 162 10.98 -16.19 -17.06
CA ILE A 162 10.81 -16.40 -15.62
C ILE A 162 12.19 -16.24 -14.96
N VAL A 163 12.23 -15.54 -13.83
CA VAL A 163 13.46 -15.25 -13.08
C VAL A 163 13.18 -15.42 -11.58
N ARG A 164 14.12 -15.97 -10.82
CA ARG A 164 14.06 -16.10 -9.35
C ARG A 164 14.68 -14.89 -8.66
N TRP A 165 14.38 -14.66 -7.39
CA TRP A 165 14.84 -13.46 -6.67
C TRP A 165 16.37 -13.30 -6.71
N HIS A 166 17.11 -14.37 -6.39
CA HIS A 166 18.58 -14.33 -6.37
C HIS A 166 19.16 -13.94 -7.73
N THR A 167 18.68 -14.55 -8.82
CA THR A 167 19.08 -14.25 -10.21
C THR A 167 18.73 -12.82 -10.64
N TRP A 168 17.65 -12.27 -10.09
CA TRP A 168 17.22 -10.90 -10.32
C TRP A 168 18.14 -9.90 -9.62
N VAL A 169 18.43 -10.05 -8.33
CA VAL A 169 19.31 -9.11 -7.60
C VAL A 169 20.80 -9.21 -8.00
N ASP A 170 21.21 -10.31 -8.64
CA ASP A 170 22.55 -10.45 -9.27
C ASP A 170 22.72 -9.63 -10.57
N GLN A 171 21.65 -9.13 -11.18
CA GLN A 171 21.73 -8.35 -12.42
C GLN A 171 22.58 -7.09 -12.25
N LYS A 172 23.48 -6.81 -13.21
CA LYS A 172 24.36 -5.62 -13.21
C LYS A 172 25.17 -5.40 -11.91
N ASN A 173 25.51 -6.46 -11.18
CA ASN A 173 26.17 -6.39 -9.86
C ASN A 173 25.34 -5.65 -8.79
N PHE A 174 24.01 -5.62 -8.91
CA PHE A 174 23.15 -4.79 -8.05
C PHE A 174 23.24 -5.14 -6.57
N LYS A 175 23.58 -6.39 -6.18
CA LYS A 175 23.94 -6.76 -4.80
C LYS A 175 24.95 -5.78 -4.15
N LYS A 176 25.94 -5.27 -4.91
CA LYS A 176 26.87 -4.24 -4.38
C LYS A 176 26.15 -2.93 -4.12
N THR A 177 25.35 -2.45 -5.08
CA THR A 177 24.55 -1.23 -4.95
C THR A 177 23.59 -1.30 -3.78
N VAL A 178 22.88 -2.42 -3.58
CA VAL A 178 21.98 -2.66 -2.43
C VAL A 178 22.72 -2.43 -1.12
N THR A 179 23.85 -3.11 -0.91
CA THR A 179 24.65 -2.96 0.32
C THR A 179 25.06 -1.51 0.60
N GLU A 180 25.34 -0.71 -0.43
CA GLU A 180 25.68 0.72 -0.28
C GLU A 180 24.46 1.62 0.02
N ILE A 181 23.26 1.28 -0.46
CA ILE A 181 22.03 2.09 -0.27
C ILE A 181 21.13 1.68 0.91
N LEU A 182 21.23 0.45 1.43
CA LEU A 182 20.43 0.02 2.60
C LEU A 182 20.52 1.00 3.79
N PRO A 183 21.68 1.58 4.15
CA PRO A 183 21.77 2.59 5.22
C PRO A 183 20.92 3.85 4.98
N LEU A 184 20.69 4.23 3.71
CA LEU A 184 19.93 5.43 3.35
C LEU A 184 18.46 5.36 3.80
N TYR A 185 17.87 4.16 3.88
CA TYR A 185 16.52 3.97 4.42
C TYR A 185 16.40 4.28 5.92
N SER A 186 17.53 4.35 6.64
CA SER A 186 17.58 4.72 8.06
C SER A 186 17.98 6.18 8.29
N SER A 187 18.74 6.79 7.38
CA SER A 187 19.30 8.15 7.50
C SER A 187 18.57 9.22 6.67
N VAL A 188 17.96 8.86 5.52
CA VAL A 188 17.26 9.80 4.64
C VAL A 188 15.77 9.83 5.00
N THR A 189 15.30 10.96 5.56
CA THR A 189 13.91 11.15 6.02
C THR A 189 12.86 10.77 4.96
N GLY A 190 13.10 11.13 3.69
CA GLY A 190 12.20 10.84 2.57
C GLY A 190 12.05 9.35 2.25
N LEU A 191 13.07 8.52 2.50
CA LEU A 191 12.98 7.06 2.37
C LEU A 191 12.45 6.42 3.65
N LYS A 192 12.88 6.94 4.81
CA LYS A 192 12.56 6.42 6.13
C LYS A 192 11.08 6.52 6.47
N LEU A 193 10.47 7.71 6.41
CA LEU A 193 9.10 7.90 6.90
C LEU A 193 8.05 7.03 6.14
N PRO A 194 8.11 6.88 4.81
CA PRO A 194 7.22 5.97 4.08
C PRO A 194 7.45 4.49 4.44
N LEU A 195 8.69 4.09 4.73
CA LEU A 195 9.05 2.76 5.23
C LEU A 195 8.46 2.51 6.61
N GLU A 196 8.76 3.35 7.60
CA GLU A 196 8.25 3.21 8.97
C GLU A 196 6.72 3.10 9.02
N LYS A 197 6.03 3.98 8.28
CA LYS A 197 4.56 3.96 8.20
C LYS A 197 4.03 2.63 7.65
N SER A 198 4.68 2.08 6.61
CA SER A 198 4.26 0.81 6.00
C SER A 198 4.54 -0.39 6.90
N VAL A 199 5.61 -0.32 7.70
CA VAL A 199 5.96 -1.29 8.74
C VAL A 199 4.94 -1.27 9.87
N GLU A 200 4.56 -0.08 10.37
CA GLU A 200 3.52 0.11 11.40
C GLU A 200 2.17 -0.44 10.90
N GLU A 201 1.71 -0.01 9.71
CA GLU A 201 0.48 -0.50 9.07
C GLU A 201 0.48 -2.02 8.84
N PHE A 202 1.64 -2.64 8.60
CA PHE A 202 1.77 -4.08 8.51
C PHE A 202 1.68 -4.75 9.88
N ALA A 203 2.47 -4.32 10.87
CA ALA A 203 2.49 -4.91 12.20
C ALA A 203 1.12 -4.81 12.90
N THR A 204 0.44 -3.66 12.79
CA THR A 204 -0.93 -3.47 13.31
C THR A 204 -1.93 -4.44 12.69
N ARG A 205 -1.81 -4.74 11.37
CA ARG A 205 -2.72 -5.72 10.72
C ARG A 205 -2.55 -7.14 11.30
N HIS A 206 -1.32 -7.55 11.61
CA HIS A 206 -0.99 -8.94 11.99
C HIS A 206 -0.89 -9.17 13.51
N THR A 207 -1.06 -8.13 14.32
CA THR A 207 -1.11 -8.22 15.80
C THR A 207 -2.18 -9.22 16.30
N GLY A 208 -3.28 -9.39 15.56
CA GLY A 208 -4.35 -10.32 15.89
C GLY A 208 -4.14 -11.78 15.48
N GLU A 209 -3.02 -12.11 14.80
CA GLU A 209 -2.76 -13.46 14.24
C GLU A 209 -1.90 -14.34 15.16
N GLY A 210 -1.52 -13.80 16.32
CA GLY A 210 -0.58 -14.44 17.25
C GLY A 210 0.86 -14.13 16.85
N GLY A 211 1.53 -13.33 17.67
CA GLY A 211 2.92 -12.94 17.45
C GLY A 211 3.25 -11.61 18.12
N ASP A 212 4.52 -11.41 18.41
CA ASP A 212 5.05 -10.16 18.94
C ASP A 212 4.94 -9.05 17.86
N PRO A 213 4.30 -7.90 18.14
CA PRO A 213 4.29 -6.74 17.24
C PRO A 213 5.70 -6.27 16.84
N GLN A 214 6.70 -6.44 17.72
CA GLN A 214 8.09 -6.12 17.41
C GLN A 214 8.66 -7.09 16.36
N LEU A 215 8.37 -8.39 16.45
CA LEU A 215 8.75 -9.36 15.42
C LEU A 215 8.15 -9.01 14.06
N TRP A 216 6.85 -8.69 14.00
CA TRP A 216 6.21 -8.27 12.75
C TRP A 216 6.82 -6.99 12.17
N SER A 217 7.21 -6.05 13.05
CA SER A 217 7.87 -4.81 12.66
C SER A 217 9.29 -5.06 12.11
N THR A 218 10.09 -5.91 12.76
CA THR A 218 11.42 -6.31 12.30
C THR A 218 11.37 -7.01 10.95
N ARG A 219 10.51 -8.02 10.80
CA ARG A 219 10.30 -8.77 9.55
C ARG A 219 9.91 -7.85 8.40
N SER A 220 8.89 -7.02 8.61
CA SER A 220 8.41 -6.08 7.60
C SER A 220 9.43 -5.02 7.22
N ARG A 221 10.24 -4.55 8.18
CA ARG A 221 11.30 -3.57 7.94
C ARG A 221 12.37 -4.18 7.05
N GLY A 222 12.90 -5.35 7.41
CA GLY A 222 13.89 -6.06 6.61
C GLY A 222 13.41 -6.30 5.18
N TYR A 223 12.23 -6.90 5.04
CA TYR A 223 11.58 -7.20 3.75
C TYR A 223 11.48 -5.95 2.87
N LEU A 224 10.85 -4.88 3.36
CA LEU A 224 10.63 -3.67 2.57
C LEU A 224 11.92 -2.90 2.26
N THR A 225 12.93 -2.94 3.14
CA THR A 225 14.21 -2.26 2.91
C THR A 225 15.02 -2.93 1.80
N GLU A 226 14.99 -4.27 1.72
CA GLU A 226 15.65 -5.03 0.64
C GLU A 226 14.80 -5.07 -0.65
N GLU A 227 13.47 -5.20 -0.55
CA GLU A 227 12.58 -5.29 -1.71
C GLU A 227 12.46 -3.96 -2.47
N SER A 228 12.28 -2.83 -1.78
CA SER A 228 12.02 -1.53 -2.42
C SER A 228 13.05 -1.13 -3.49
N PRO A 229 14.37 -1.15 -3.23
CA PRO A 229 15.36 -0.83 -4.26
C PRO A 229 15.50 -1.95 -5.30
N SER A 230 15.38 -3.20 -4.87
CA SER A 230 15.45 -4.39 -5.75
C SER A 230 14.31 -4.44 -6.76
N ILE A 231 13.16 -3.84 -6.47
CA ILE A 231 12.09 -3.64 -7.44
C ILE A 231 12.27 -2.31 -8.18
N MET A 232 12.26 -1.17 -7.49
CA MET A 232 12.07 0.12 -8.17
C MET A 232 13.33 0.65 -8.85
N LEU A 233 14.48 0.61 -8.16
CA LEU A 233 15.75 1.09 -8.72
C LEU A 233 16.30 0.10 -9.74
N LEU A 234 16.33 -1.19 -9.44
CA LEU A 234 16.88 -2.19 -10.36
C LEU A 234 16.05 -2.33 -11.64
N ALA A 235 14.72 -2.39 -11.55
CA ALA A 235 13.88 -2.45 -12.75
C ALA A 235 14.06 -1.20 -13.62
N SER A 236 14.14 -0.01 -13.02
CA SER A 236 14.44 1.22 -13.77
C SER A 236 15.83 1.19 -14.41
N THR A 237 16.85 0.68 -13.69
CA THR A 237 18.23 0.50 -14.18
C THR A 237 18.33 -0.52 -15.33
N LEU A 238 17.41 -1.48 -15.39
CA LEU A 238 17.30 -2.48 -16.48
C LEU A 238 16.36 -2.02 -17.62
N GLY A 239 15.76 -0.83 -17.50
CA GLY A 239 14.90 -0.21 -18.51
C GLY A 239 13.48 -0.79 -18.55
N TYR A 240 12.97 -1.32 -17.44
CA TYR A 240 11.56 -1.74 -17.35
C TYR A 240 10.65 -0.52 -17.26
N ASN A 241 9.59 -0.53 -18.07
CA ASN A 241 8.60 0.52 -18.16
C ASN A 241 7.48 0.36 -17.14
N PHE A 242 7.10 -0.90 -16.85
CA PHE A 242 6.00 -1.24 -15.96
C PHE A 242 6.38 -2.29 -14.92
N ILE A 243 5.76 -2.17 -13.74
CA ILE A 243 5.74 -3.18 -12.68
C ILE A 243 4.29 -3.62 -12.53
N ILE A 244 3.99 -4.91 -12.76
CA ILE A 244 2.65 -5.48 -12.73
C ILE A 244 2.48 -6.25 -11.43
N TYR A 245 1.44 -5.93 -10.64
CA TYR A 245 1.15 -6.63 -9.40
C TYR A 245 -0.35 -6.64 -9.03
N PRO A 246 -0.91 -7.76 -8.52
CA PRO A 246 -2.24 -7.79 -7.93
C PRO A 246 -2.24 -7.19 -6.52
N GLY A 247 -2.02 -5.88 -6.45
CA GLY A 247 -2.03 -5.05 -5.25
C GLY A 247 -1.64 -3.60 -5.58
N SER A 248 -1.92 -2.68 -4.66
CA SER A 248 -1.59 -1.26 -4.84
C SER A 248 -0.12 -0.99 -4.50
N ILE A 249 0.52 -0.04 -5.22
CA ILE A 249 1.89 0.38 -4.91
C ILE A 249 2.00 0.90 -3.48
N LEU A 250 3.04 0.43 -2.78
CA LEU A 250 3.34 0.79 -1.41
C LEU A 250 4.07 2.14 -1.33
N PRO A 251 3.89 2.93 -0.26
CA PRO A 251 4.63 4.18 -0.04
C PRO A 251 6.17 4.09 -0.20
N PRO A 252 6.88 3.04 0.29
CA PRO A 252 8.34 2.95 0.18
C PRO A 252 8.79 2.78 -1.27
N PHE A 253 8.00 2.09 -2.11
CA PHE A 253 8.29 1.94 -3.52
C PHE A 253 8.17 3.27 -4.28
N VAL A 254 7.17 4.08 -3.93
CA VAL A 254 7.02 5.44 -4.48
C VAL A 254 8.24 6.28 -4.12
N ALA A 255 8.58 6.36 -2.84
CA ALA A 255 9.72 7.14 -2.34
C ALA A 255 11.07 6.65 -2.92
N THR A 256 11.25 5.34 -3.06
CA THR A 256 12.47 4.76 -3.68
C THR A 256 12.62 5.19 -5.13
N LYS A 257 11.53 5.17 -5.89
CA LYS A 257 11.53 5.62 -7.29
C LYS A 257 11.85 7.12 -7.37
N GLU A 258 11.16 7.94 -6.56
CA GLU A 258 11.33 9.39 -6.55
C GLU A 258 12.74 9.81 -6.13
N TYR A 259 13.39 9.08 -5.22
CA TYR A 259 14.75 9.38 -4.75
C TYR A 259 15.86 8.92 -5.71
N PHE A 260 15.75 7.72 -6.30
CA PHE A 260 16.83 7.14 -7.10
C PHE A 260 16.63 7.19 -8.63
N VAL A 261 15.44 7.54 -9.14
CA VAL A 261 15.16 7.57 -10.60
C VAL A 261 14.85 9.01 -11.01
N VAL A 262 15.89 9.75 -11.33
CA VAL A 262 15.86 11.21 -11.48
C VAL A 262 16.07 11.66 -12.92
N GLU A 263 15.60 12.86 -13.23
CA GLU A 263 15.81 13.47 -14.54
C GLU A 263 17.29 13.81 -14.76
N LYS A 264 17.73 13.81 -16.01
CA LYS A 264 19.13 13.99 -16.36
C LYS A 264 19.52 15.46 -16.41
N HIS A 265 20.36 15.87 -15.46
CA HIS A 265 21.02 17.18 -15.47
C HIS A 265 22.10 17.22 -16.57
N ALA A 266 21.74 17.81 -17.71
CA ALA A 266 22.66 18.09 -18.80
C ALA A 266 22.80 19.61 -18.97
N PRO A 267 24.02 20.15 -19.10
CA PRO A 267 24.20 21.55 -19.46
C PRO A 267 23.46 21.87 -20.76
N HIS A 268 22.64 22.92 -20.72
CA HIS A 268 21.78 23.29 -21.85
C HIS A 268 21.66 24.81 -21.97
N ILE A 269 21.26 25.28 -23.15
CA ILE A 269 21.05 26.70 -23.40
C ILE A 269 19.57 27.04 -23.20
N GLU A 270 19.23 27.69 -22.09
CA GLU A 270 17.89 28.25 -21.87
C GLU A 270 17.92 29.76 -22.13
N LYS A 271 17.08 30.25 -23.04
CA LYS A 271 16.95 31.70 -23.37
C LYS A 271 18.28 32.39 -23.70
N GLY A 272 19.25 31.65 -24.26
CA GLY A 272 20.59 32.14 -24.60
C GLY A 272 21.61 32.10 -23.46
N MET A 273 21.24 31.64 -22.26
CA MET A 273 22.13 31.44 -21.13
C MET A 273 22.56 29.97 -21.03
N ASN A 274 23.84 29.71 -20.74
CA ASN A 274 24.31 28.37 -20.39
C ASN A 274 23.86 28.02 -18.96
N VAL A 275 22.97 27.05 -18.82
CA VAL A 275 22.47 26.54 -17.55
C VAL A 275 23.26 25.29 -17.19
N GLU A 276 24.03 25.36 -16.09
CA GLU A 276 24.78 24.23 -15.54
C GLU A 276 24.11 23.74 -14.25
N ASP A 277 23.19 22.78 -14.41
CA ASP A 277 22.51 22.15 -13.27
C ASP A 277 23.47 21.26 -12.48
N LYS A 278 23.88 21.73 -11.30
CA LYS A 278 24.65 20.92 -10.35
C LYS A 278 23.77 19.78 -9.85
N CYS A 279 24.22 18.54 -10.08
CA CYS A 279 23.54 17.38 -9.52
C CYS A 279 23.79 17.30 -8.00
N PHE A 280 22.71 17.34 -7.22
CA PHE A 280 22.70 17.14 -5.76
C PHE A 280 22.13 15.78 -5.35
N HIS A 281 21.83 14.91 -6.32
CA HIS A 281 21.27 13.57 -6.07
C HIS A 281 22.33 12.61 -5.51
N ASP A 282 21.86 11.53 -4.91
CA ASP A 282 22.73 10.47 -4.40
C ASP A 282 23.57 9.85 -5.54
N LYS A 283 24.81 9.45 -5.24
CA LYS A 283 25.70 8.77 -6.21
C LYS A 283 25.12 7.50 -6.81
N HIS A 284 24.09 6.92 -6.19
CA HIS A 284 23.38 5.73 -6.65
C HIS A 284 22.14 6.04 -7.50
N SER A 285 21.75 7.31 -7.64
CA SER A 285 20.62 7.72 -8.46
C SER A 285 20.93 7.59 -9.96
N ILE A 286 20.05 6.90 -10.69
CA ILE A 286 20.13 6.84 -12.15
C ILE A 286 19.51 8.09 -12.77
N HIS A 287 20.22 8.65 -13.74
CA HIS A 287 19.84 9.87 -14.44
C HIS A 287 19.34 9.51 -15.84
N VAL A 288 18.08 9.81 -16.12
CA VAL A 288 17.40 9.40 -17.37
C VAL A 288 16.65 10.57 -18.00
N ASP A 289 16.51 10.55 -19.33
CA ASP A 289 15.88 11.66 -20.06
C ASP A 289 14.37 11.80 -19.76
N ASN A 290 13.71 10.74 -19.26
CA ASN A 290 12.31 10.81 -18.79
C ASN A 290 12.00 9.73 -17.73
N PRO A 291 12.06 10.07 -16.42
CA PRO A 291 11.73 9.14 -15.33
C PRO A 291 10.31 8.57 -15.36
N PHE A 292 9.36 9.29 -15.96
CA PHE A 292 7.96 8.87 -16.07
C PHE A 292 7.75 7.69 -17.04
N LEU A 293 8.78 7.27 -17.79
CA LEU A 293 8.75 6.10 -18.67
C LEU A 293 9.31 4.81 -18.03
N LEU A 294 9.81 4.87 -16.80
CA LEU A 294 10.38 3.72 -16.08
C LEU A 294 9.54 3.30 -14.88
N ALA A 295 9.59 2.02 -14.51
CA ALA A 295 8.96 1.41 -13.32
C ALA A 295 7.60 2.02 -12.92
N ASN A 296 6.65 2.05 -13.86
CA ASN A 296 5.28 2.53 -13.59
C ASN A 296 4.42 1.37 -13.06
N TRP A 297 3.76 1.57 -11.93
CA TRP A 297 2.93 0.51 -11.36
C TRP A 297 1.62 0.31 -12.13
N LEU A 298 1.32 -0.94 -12.46
CA LEU A 298 0.04 -1.39 -12.99
C LEU A 298 -0.60 -2.36 -11.98
N GLU A 299 -1.75 -1.97 -11.44
CA GLU A 299 -2.56 -2.84 -10.59
C GLU A 299 -3.28 -3.87 -11.47
N VAL A 300 -3.25 -5.15 -11.08
CA VAL A 300 -4.03 -6.19 -11.75
C VAL A 300 -5.48 -6.13 -11.25
N ASN A 301 -6.43 -6.01 -12.19
CA ASN A 301 -7.86 -6.17 -11.96
C ASN A 301 -8.36 -7.44 -12.67
N PHE A 302 -9.22 -8.20 -12.00
CA PHE A 302 -9.75 -9.46 -12.51
C PHE A 302 -11.24 -9.38 -12.83
N LYS A 303 -11.66 -10.14 -13.84
CA LYS A 303 -13.06 -10.35 -14.19
C LYS A 303 -13.36 -11.84 -14.35
N ARG A 304 -14.29 -12.33 -13.53
CA ARG A 304 -14.93 -13.64 -13.68
C ARG A 304 -16.01 -13.59 -14.76
N SER A 305 -16.19 -14.69 -15.46
CA SER A 305 -17.29 -14.86 -16.43
C SER A 305 -17.76 -16.32 -16.52
N HIS A 306 -18.98 -16.50 -17.04
CA HIS A 306 -19.52 -17.82 -17.37
C HIS A 306 -19.11 -18.25 -18.78
N GLU A 307 -19.02 -19.56 -18.98
CA GLU A 307 -18.81 -20.28 -20.26
C GLU A 307 -19.57 -19.61 -21.43
N ASN A 308 -20.85 -19.30 -21.20
CA ASN A 308 -21.74 -18.74 -22.22
C ASN A 308 -21.35 -17.34 -22.73
N LEU A 309 -20.59 -16.54 -21.96
CA LEU A 309 -20.13 -15.21 -22.39
C LEU A 309 -18.81 -15.24 -23.16
N ALA A 310 -17.92 -16.19 -22.85
CA ALA A 310 -16.72 -16.43 -23.66
C ALA A 310 -17.12 -16.94 -25.04
N ILE A 311 -18.02 -17.93 -25.08
CA ILE A 311 -18.61 -18.45 -26.33
C ILE A 311 -19.40 -17.37 -27.07
N ALA A 312 -20.11 -16.46 -26.38
CA ALA A 312 -20.80 -15.34 -27.06
C ALA A 312 -19.83 -14.32 -27.70
N ARG A 313 -18.64 -14.11 -27.14
CA ARG A 313 -17.61 -13.25 -27.76
C ARG A 313 -16.95 -13.93 -28.96
N GLU A 314 -16.59 -15.20 -28.83
CA GLU A 314 -16.12 -15.98 -29.99
C GLU A 314 -17.18 -16.10 -31.08
N LYS A 315 -18.45 -16.27 -30.70
CA LYS A 315 -19.57 -16.26 -31.66
C LYS A 315 -19.66 -14.91 -32.32
N ASN A 316 -19.75 -13.78 -31.62
CA ASN A 316 -19.80 -12.46 -32.28
C ASN A 316 -18.64 -12.22 -33.26
N VAL A 317 -17.39 -12.60 -32.92
CA VAL A 317 -16.25 -12.48 -33.85
C VAL A 317 -16.34 -13.48 -35.01
N LYS A 318 -16.81 -14.71 -34.77
CA LYS A 318 -17.10 -15.70 -35.82
C LYS A 318 -18.36 -15.36 -36.63
N GLU A 319 -19.24 -14.50 -36.14
CA GLU A 319 -20.54 -14.13 -36.71
C GLU A 319 -20.43 -12.84 -37.52
N GLU A 320 -19.50 -11.94 -37.17
CA GLU A 320 -18.97 -10.92 -38.08
C GLU A 320 -18.19 -11.56 -39.24
N LYS A 321 -17.41 -12.62 -39.00
CA LYS A 321 -16.80 -13.41 -40.09
C LYS A 321 -17.83 -14.22 -40.90
N ARG A 322 -18.78 -14.91 -40.26
CA ARG A 322 -19.82 -15.69 -40.95
C ARG A 322 -20.82 -14.81 -41.71
N LYS A 323 -21.07 -13.57 -41.32
CA LYS A 323 -21.78 -12.60 -42.17
C LYS A 323 -21.05 -12.26 -43.48
N ALA A 324 -19.77 -12.60 -43.61
CA ALA A 324 -19.02 -12.52 -44.87
C ALA A 324 -18.87 -13.88 -45.59
N GLU A 325 -19.19 -15.01 -44.96
CA GLU A 325 -18.83 -16.36 -45.46
C GLU A 325 -19.97 -17.41 -45.41
N GLU A 326 -21.09 -17.16 -44.73
CA GLU A 326 -22.20 -18.12 -44.53
C GLU A 326 -23.45 -17.68 -45.32
N ILE A 327 -23.29 -17.67 -46.64
CA ILE A 327 -24.40 -17.84 -47.59
C ILE A 327 -24.87 -19.32 -47.62
N ASP A 328 -24.05 -20.26 -47.13
CA ASP A 328 -24.30 -21.71 -47.20
C ASP A 328 -24.50 -22.41 -45.83
N GLU A 329 -25.70 -23.00 -45.68
CA GLU A 329 -26.11 -24.23 -44.96
C GLU A 329 -25.76 -24.54 -43.47
N VAL A 330 -26.75 -24.27 -42.61
CA VAL A 330 -27.40 -25.13 -41.57
C VAL A 330 -26.92 -26.63 -41.53
N THR A 331 -26.63 -27.33 -40.40
CA THR A 331 -27.60 -27.70 -39.31
C THR A 331 -27.02 -28.51 -38.09
N LYS A 332 -27.28 -28.05 -36.84
CA LYS A 332 -27.28 -28.76 -35.49
C LYS A 332 -25.94 -29.43 -35.02
N VAL A 333 -25.73 -30.11 -33.86
CA VAL A 333 -26.53 -30.61 -32.68
C VAL A 333 -25.78 -30.34 -31.32
N GLN A 334 -26.09 -31.06 -30.21
CA GLN A 334 -25.57 -30.93 -28.81
C GLN A 334 -25.48 -32.34 -28.12
N GLN A 335 -24.47 -32.76 -27.33
CA GLN A 335 -23.93 -32.41 -25.97
C GLN A 335 -24.53 -33.14 -24.74
N THR A 336 -23.67 -33.56 -23.77
CA THR A 336 -23.79 -33.61 -22.27
C THR A 336 -22.67 -34.52 -21.64
N PRO A 337 -22.46 -34.65 -20.31
CA PRO A 337 -22.10 -33.61 -19.32
C PRO A 337 -20.90 -33.95 -18.36
N ASN A 338 -20.59 -33.05 -17.41
CA ASN A 338 -19.47 -33.08 -16.43
C ASN A 338 -19.60 -34.10 -15.26
N PRO A 339 -18.54 -34.24 -14.44
CA PRO A 339 -18.72 -34.17 -12.98
C PRO A 339 -17.77 -33.22 -12.20
N THR A 340 -18.12 -33.04 -10.93
CA THR A 340 -17.68 -32.04 -9.92
C THR A 340 -16.38 -32.39 -9.17
N LYS A 341 -15.72 -31.41 -8.53
CA LYS A 341 -15.17 -31.58 -7.17
C LYS A 341 -14.89 -30.26 -6.41
N THR A 342 -14.69 -30.39 -5.11
CA THR A 342 -14.55 -29.36 -4.07
C THR A 342 -13.30 -29.68 -3.24
N GLU A 343 -12.57 -28.68 -2.72
CA GLU A 343 -12.15 -28.56 -1.30
C GLU A 343 -11.15 -27.41 -1.05
N SER A 344 -10.84 -27.16 0.24
CA SER A 344 -10.37 -25.89 0.80
C SER A 344 -9.08 -26.06 1.61
N TYR A 345 -8.15 -25.10 1.52
CA TYR A 345 -6.88 -25.11 2.28
C TYR A 345 -6.63 -23.84 3.11
N SER A 346 -5.84 -24.03 4.18
CA SER A 346 -5.42 -23.02 5.16
C SER A 346 -4.44 -21.99 4.58
N SER A 347 -4.51 -20.74 5.04
CA SER A 347 -3.73 -19.63 4.49
C SER A 347 -2.41 -19.39 5.24
N ALA A 348 -1.30 -19.45 4.51
CA ALA A 348 -0.04 -18.83 4.94
C ALA A 348 -0.05 -17.32 4.64
N VAL A 349 0.50 -16.52 5.56
CA VAL A 349 0.39 -15.06 5.62
C VAL A 349 1.53 -14.38 4.85
N SER A 350 1.26 -13.23 4.22
CA SER A 350 2.26 -12.44 3.48
C SER A 350 2.04 -10.95 3.65
N PHE A 351 3.08 -10.17 3.35
CA PHE A 351 3.04 -8.70 3.31
C PHE A 351 1.82 -8.14 2.56
N PHE A 352 1.43 -8.82 1.48
CA PHE A 352 0.39 -8.42 0.54
C PHE A 352 -0.99 -9.05 0.78
N SER A 353 -1.20 -9.79 1.87
CA SER A 353 -2.51 -10.38 2.19
C SER A 353 -3.57 -9.30 2.49
N PRO A 354 -4.69 -9.22 1.76
CA PRO A 354 -5.84 -8.42 2.16
C PRO A 354 -6.64 -9.15 3.24
N LYS A 355 -7.06 -8.43 4.30
CA LYS A 355 -8.00 -9.00 5.28
C LYS A 355 -9.36 -9.29 4.62
N ARG A 356 -9.93 -10.46 4.92
CA ARG A 356 -11.35 -10.73 4.68
C ARG A 356 -12.13 -10.31 5.92
N ASP A 357 -12.86 -9.20 5.85
CA ASP A 357 -13.78 -8.78 6.91
C ASP A 357 -14.96 -9.77 6.99
N LYS A 358 -14.82 -10.78 7.85
CA LYS A 358 -15.90 -11.73 8.17
C LYS A 358 -16.73 -11.23 9.35
N THR A 359 -17.56 -10.22 9.11
CA THR A 359 -18.63 -9.86 10.05
C THR A 359 -19.87 -10.72 9.76
N ILE A 360 -19.86 -11.99 10.19
CA ILE A 360 -21.06 -12.82 10.24
C ILE A 360 -21.52 -12.85 11.70
N GLY A 361 -22.50 -12.01 12.03
CA GLY A 361 -23.14 -12.03 13.34
C GLY A 361 -23.99 -13.28 13.49
N SER A 362 -23.67 -14.14 14.46
CA SER A 362 -24.56 -15.20 14.91
C SER A 362 -24.94 -14.96 16.37
N ARG A 363 -26.23 -14.75 16.60
CA ARG A 363 -26.82 -14.44 17.91
C ARG A 363 -27.03 -15.75 18.66
N ALA A 364 -26.36 -15.94 19.79
CA ALA A 364 -26.68 -16.99 20.75
C ALA A 364 -26.81 -16.36 22.15
N ALA A 365 -27.92 -16.61 22.82
CA ALA A 365 -28.22 -16.07 24.14
C ALA A 365 -27.80 -17.05 25.23
N ILE A 366 -27.16 -16.54 26.29
CA ILE A 366 -26.99 -17.26 27.57
C ILE A 366 -27.22 -16.25 28.71
N CYS A 367 -28.07 -16.62 29.67
CA CYS A 367 -28.38 -15.81 30.85
C CYS A 367 -27.27 -15.90 31.91
N PRO A 368 -26.97 -14.83 32.67
CA PRO A 368 -26.08 -14.92 33.83
C PRO A 368 -26.82 -15.45 35.07
N ALA A 369 -26.15 -16.33 35.82
CA ALA A 369 -26.61 -16.76 37.14
C ALA A 369 -25.96 -15.90 38.24
N LEU A 370 -26.70 -15.63 39.32
CA LEU A 370 -26.20 -14.92 40.49
C LEU A 370 -25.27 -15.82 41.33
N THR A 371 -24.22 -15.24 41.91
CA THR A 371 -23.81 -15.56 43.28
C THR A 371 -23.48 -14.28 44.04
N SER A 372 -23.92 -14.21 45.30
CA SER A 372 -23.73 -13.08 46.21
C SER A 372 -22.67 -13.37 47.25
N SER A 373 -21.95 -12.34 47.71
CA SER A 373 -21.41 -12.31 49.07
C SER A 373 -21.60 -10.92 49.72
N LYS A 374 -22.20 -10.93 50.91
CA LYS A 374 -22.05 -9.88 51.93
C LYS A 374 -20.64 -10.03 52.53
N GLY A 375 -20.01 -9.05 53.16
CA GLY A 375 -20.46 -7.77 53.74
C GLY A 375 -19.82 -7.61 55.14
N GLU A 376 -19.81 -6.40 55.69
CA GLU A 376 -19.09 -5.96 56.93
C GLU A 376 -17.57 -5.68 56.75
N GLY A 377 -16.99 -4.59 57.25
CA GLY A 377 -17.59 -3.37 57.83
C GLY A 377 -16.65 -2.62 58.79
N ALA A 378 -16.26 -1.37 58.47
CA ALA A 378 -15.76 -0.37 59.42
C ALA A 378 -15.59 1.02 58.77
N ALA A 379 -15.97 2.08 59.49
CA ALA A 379 -15.72 3.51 59.23
C ALA A 379 -14.98 4.08 60.49
N PRO A 380 -14.55 5.37 60.59
CA PRO A 380 -14.91 6.53 59.75
C PRO A 380 -13.81 7.61 59.49
N SER A 381 -14.22 8.68 58.79
CA SER A 381 -13.59 10.02 58.65
C SER A 381 -12.31 10.09 57.78
N GLN A 382 -12.15 11.02 56.84
CA GLN A 382 -12.36 12.47 56.92
C GLN A 382 -12.76 13.12 55.56
N SER A 383 -13.53 14.22 55.63
CA SER A 383 -13.84 15.23 54.60
C SER A 383 -13.62 14.90 53.11
N GLU A 384 -14.71 14.67 52.37
CA GLU A 384 -14.72 14.74 50.91
C GLU A 384 -14.52 16.17 50.42
N LYS A 385 -13.57 16.37 49.49
CA LYS A 385 -13.52 17.55 48.62
C LYS A 385 -14.16 17.19 47.28
N VAL A 386 -15.36 17.68 47.02
CA VAL A 386 -16.02 17.55 45.71
C VAL A 386 -15.53 18.66 44.80
N GLY A 387 -14.70 18.32 43.81
CA GLY A 387 -14.28 19.23 42.75
C GLY A 387 -15.21 19.17 41.55
N MET A 388 -15.81 20.29 41.16
CA MET A 388 -16.48 20.46 39.88
C MET A 388 -15.67 21.39 38.98
N THR A 389 -15.40 20.95 37.75
CA THR A 389 -14.70 21.74 36.72
C THR A 389 -15.70 22.18 35.66
N LEU A 390 -15.76 23.48 35.38
CA LEU A 390 -16.67 24.09 34.40
C LEU A 390 -15.92 25.17 33.61
N GLU A 391 -15.71 24.95 32.30
CA GLU A 391 -15.17 25.98 31.41
C GLU A 391 -16.31 26.85 30.85
N CYS A 392 -16.22 28.17 31.06
CA CYS A 392 -16.99 29.18 30.33
C CYS A 392 -16.12 30.42 30.12
N MET A 393 -16.18 30.99 28.91
CA MET A 393 -15.48 32.23 28.54
C MET A 393 -16.42 33.43 28.57
N PRO A 394 -15.89 34.64 28.85
CA PRO A 394 -15.55 35.49 27.69
C PRO A 394 -14.25 36.32 27.79
N SER A 395 -13.56 36.38 26.64
CA SER A 395 -12.69 37.46 26.14
C SER A 395 -11.27 37.67 26.71
N LYS A 396 -10.32 37.72 25.76
CA LYS A 396 -8.95 38.27 25.81
C LYS A 396 -7.89 37.51 26.65
N ASN A 397 -7.30 36.52 25.96
CA ASN A 397 -5.90 36.09 26.06
C ASN A 397 -5.30 35.81 27.46
N GLU A 398 -5.92 34.91 28.22
CA GLU A 398 -5.22 33.90 29.02
C GLU A 398 -6.22 32.77 29.36
N LYS A 399 -5.85 31.50 29.21
CA LYS A 399 -6.62 30.37 29.76
C LYS A 399 -6.01 30.00 31.11
N ILE A 400 -6.80 30.16 32.17
CA ILE A 400 -6.44 29.80 33.54
C ILE A 400 -7.32 28.62 33.94
N GLU A 401 -6.71 27.51 34.36
CA GLU A 401 -7.45 26.44 35.05
C GLU A 401 -7.69 26.87 36.50
N MET A 402 -8.96 26.90 36.93
CA MET A 402 -9.37 27.35 38.26
C MET A 402 -9.91 26.19 39.09
N THR A 403 -9.18 25.80 40.14
CA THR A 403 -9.71 24.89 41.16
C THR A 403 -10.43 25.71 42.24
N LEU A 404 -11.72 25.41 42.44
CA LEU A 404 -12.58 26.08 43.44
C LEU A 404 -12.59 25.30 44.76
N GLU A 405 -12.33 25.99 45.87
CA GLU A 405 -12.44 25.41 47.23
C GLU A 405 -13.69 25.96 47.92
N LEU A 406 -14.72 25.12 48.04
CA LEU A 406 -16.00 25.43 48.70
C LEU A 406 -15.98 24.97 50.17
N ILE A 407 -16.65 25.71 51.05
CA ILE A 407 -17.01 25.30 52.42
C ILE A 407 -18.48 25.59 52.71
N PRO A 408 -19.14 24.83 53.60
CA PRO A 408 -20.51 25.14 54.02
C PRO A 408 -20.60 26.50 54.73
N SER A 409 -21.67 27.25 54.47
CA SER A 409 -22.09 28.36 55.30
C SER A 409 -22.78 27.85 56.57
N GLU A 410 -22.63 28.54 57.70
CA GLU A 410 -23.45 28.26 58.90
C GLU A 410 -24.81 28.95 58.77
N GLY A 411 -25.83 28.16 58.39
CA GLY A 411 -27.19 28.62 58.19
C GLY A 411 -27.64 28.43 56.74
N GLU A 412 -28.52 27.45 56.54
CA GLU A 412 -29.08 27.00 55.26
C GLU A 412 -28.07 26.29 54.32
N ASN A 413 -28.60 25.48 53.38
CA ASN A 413 -27.85 24.52 52.56
C ASN A 413 -27.08 25.20 51.41
N GLU A 414 -26.22 26.17 51.73
CA GLU A 414 -25.48 26.96 50.75
C GLU A 414 -23.96 26.83 50.96
N MET A 415 -23.23 26.54 49.88
CA MET A 415 -21.76 26.43 49.90
C MET A 415 -21.12 27.73 49.43
N VAL A 416 -20.21 28.26 50.24
CA VAL A 416 -19.51 29.53 49.98
C VAL A 416 -18.09 29.26 49.49
N LEU A 417 -17.69 30.00 48.45
CA LEU A 417 -16.38 29.87 47.82
C LEU A 417 -15.28 30.55 48.64
N LYS A 418 -14.28 29.77 49.07
CA LYS A 418 -13.19 30.24 49.95
C LYS A 418 -11.95 30.69 49.20
N ARG A 419 -11.54 29.97 48.15
CA ARG A 419 -10.32 30.24 47.38
C ARG A 419 -10.37 29.68 45.97
N ILE A 420 -9.58 30.32 45.11
CA ILE A 420 -9.32 29.91 43.72
C ILE A 420 -7.81 29.68 43.59
N HIS A 421 -7.40 28.55 43.02
CA HIS A 421 -6.01 28.26 42.71
C HIS A 421 -5.82 28.23 41.18
N PRO A 422 -5.04 29.17 40.59
CA PRO A 422 -4.76 29.18 39.17
C PRO A 422 -3.55 28.28 38.85
N ARG A 423 -3.73 27.30 37.96
CA ARG A 423 -2.62 26.51 37.40
C ARG A 423 -2.26 27.01 35.99
N LYS A 424 -0.96 27.20 35.73
CA LYS A 424 -0.44 27.43 34.37
C LYS A 424 -0.12 26.07 33.73
N LEU A 425 -0.70 25.80 32.57
CA LEU A 425 -0.32 24.68 31.71
C LEU A 425 0.88 25.08 30.84
N THR A 426 1.82 24.18 30.61
CA THR A 426 3.01 24.43 29.78
C THR A 426 2.78 23.94 28.34
N PRO A 427 3.40 24.56 27.32
CA PRO A 427 3.23 24.16 25.91
C PRO A 427 3.61 22.70 25.57
N SER A 428 4.25 21.98 26.49
CA SER A 428 4.78 20.62 26.33
C SER A 428 3.74 19.49 26.39
N GLU A 429 2.45 19.78 26.52
CA GLU A 429 1.42 18.76 26.86
C GLU A 429 0.43 18.44 25.72
N ILE A 430 0.48 19.13 24.58
CA ILE A 430 -0.33 18.76 23.38
C ILE A 430 0.60 18.09 22.38
N SER A 431 0.39 16.79 22.13
CA SER A 431 1.17 16.09 21.10
C SER A 431 0.85 16.65 19.72
N GLY A 432 1.85 16.79 18.84
CA GLY A 432 1.64 17.20 17.44
C GLY A 432 0.61 16.33 16.69
N LYS A 433 0.42 15.06 17.12
CA LYS A 433 -0.65 14.18 16.61
C LYS A 433 -2.06 14.65 17.02
N GLU A 434 -2.25 15.15 18.23
CA GLU A 434 -3.54 15.67 18.72
C GLU A 434 -3.87 17.04 18.12
N LEU A 435 -2.84 17.86 17.89
CA LEU A 435 -2.93 19.13 17.18
C LEU A 435 -3.41 18.92 15.74
N ALA A 436 -2.73 18.05 14.97
CA ALA A 436 -3.13 17.69 13.60
C ALA A 436 -4.52 17.04 13.52
N SER A 437 -4.85 16.17 14.47
CA SER A 437 -6.19 15.55 14.60
C SER A 437 -7.28 16.59 14.84
N SER A 438 -7.04 17.57 15.73
CA SER A 438 -8.02 18.64 16.02
C SER A 438 -8.24 19.57 14.83
N ILE A 439 -7.17 19.93 14.09
CA ILE A 439 -7.24 20.74 12.87
C ILE A 439 -8.10 20.04 11.81
N THR A 440 -7.73 18.80 11.46
CA THR A 440 -8.40 18.03 10.41
C THR A 440 -9.85 17.71 10.76
N THR A 441 -10.16 17.43 12.03
CA THR A 441 -11.53 17.22 12.52
C THR A 441 -12.36 18.51 12.43
N GLY A 442 -11.81 19.67 12.80
CA GLY A 442 -12.50 20.96 12.75
C GLY A 442 -12.87 21.36 11.32
N ILE A 443 -11.91 21.27 10.39
CA ILE A 443 -12.11 21.53 8.96
C ILE A 443 -13.18 20.58 8.38
N SER A 444 -13.06 19.28 8.66
CA SER A 444 -13.99 18.26 8.14
C SER A 444 -15.42 18.50 8.62
N ARG A 445 -15.62 18.85 9.90
CA ARG A 445 -16.94 19.18 10.47
C ARG A 445 -17.54 20.43 9.85
N ALA A 446 -16.76 21.46 9.57
CA ALA A 446 -17.24 22.67 8.91
C ALA A 446 -17.71 22.38 7.47
N ILE A 447 -16.87 21.70 6.68
CA ILE A 447 -17.20 21.31 5.30
C ILE A 447 -18.45 20.40 5.29
N GLN A 448 -18.54 19.44 6.20
CA GLN A 448 -19.69 18.54 6.29
C GLN A 448 -20.99 19.28 6.65
N LYS A 449 -20.93 20.26 7.57
CA LYS A 449 -22.10 21.10 7.94
C LYS A 449 -22.54 22.04 6.82
N GLU A 450 -21.61 22.50 5.98
CA GLU A 450 -21.92 23.38 4.84
C GLU A 450 -22.51 22.59 3.66
N LEU A 451 -21.98 21.39 3.38
CA LEU A 451 -22.41 20.55 2.25
C LEU A 451 -23.66 19.71 2.56
N LEU A 452 -23.91 19.34 3.82
CA LEU A 452 -25.07 18.54 4.23
C LEU A 452 -26.13 19.42 4.91
N SER A 453 -27.09 19.86 4.11
CA SER A 453 -28.22 20.70 4.52
C SER A 453 -29.01 20.13 5.71
N LYS A 454 -28.79 20.74 6.89
CA LYS A 454 -29.67 20.94 8.07
C LYS A 454 -30.60 19.82 8.60
N LYS A 455 -30.66 18.64 8.00
CA LYS A 455 -31.48 17.52 8.49
C LYS A 455 -30.62 16.59 9.34
N ASP A 456 -30.97 16.57 10.62
CA ASP A 456 -30.54 15.58 11.63
C ASP A 456 -29.03 15.57 11.94
N GLN A 457 -28.59 16.54 12.76
CA GLN A 457 -27.35 16.39 13.56
C GLN A 457 -27.70 16.31 15.04
N ALA A 458 -27.58 15.11 15.61
CA ALA A 458 -27.55 14.90 17.04
C ALA A 458 -26.29 15.53 17.66
N VAL A 459 -26.37 15.90 18.93
CA VAL A 459 -25.31 16.64 19.64
C VAL A 459 -24.11 15.73 19.93
N GLU A 460 -23.02 15.86 19.16
CA GLU A 460 -21.71 15.29 19.52
C GLU A 460 -21.00 16.18 20.55
N SER A 461 -20.98 15.78 21.82
CA SER A 461 -20.50 16.59 22.95
C SER A 461 -18.97 16.69 23.11
N ASN A 462 -18.18 15.98 22.29
CA ASN A 462 -16.76 15.71 22.59
C ASN A 462 -15.78 16.45 21.65
N ALA A 463 -16.11 17.66 21.21
CA ALA A 463 -15.20 18.49 20.43
C ALA A 463 -14.16 19.18 21.32
N THR A 464 -12.85 19.00 21.06
CA THR A 464 -11.81 19.78 21.75
C THR A 464 -11.96 21.27 21.43
N PRO A 465 -11.58 22.20 22.33
CA PRO A 465 -11.64 23.64 22.04
C PRO A 465 -10.90 24.03 20.75
N LEU A 466 -9.76 23.37 20.49
CA LEU A 466 -9.01 23.54 19.24
C LEU A 466 -9.79 23.07 18.01
N THR A 467 -10.50 21.95 18.08
CA THR A 467 -11.40 21.48 17.00
C THR A 467 -12.49 22.51 16.71
N GLN A 468 -13.06 23.12 17.76
CA GLN A 468 -14.10 24.16 17.61
C GLN A 468 -13.55 25.44 16.97
N ILE A 469 -12.32 25.85 17.31
CA ILE A 469 -11.62 26.99 16.69
C ILE A 469 -11.45 26.75 15.18
N TRP A 470 -10.93 25.58 14.77
CA TRP A 470 -10.73 25.27 13.35
C TRP A 470 -12.05 25.07 12.59
N GLU A 471 -13.10 24.56 13.24
CA GLU A 471 -14.46 24.55 12.67
C GLU A 471 -14.96 25.99 12.42
N GLY A 472 -14.75 26.91 13.38
CA GLY A 472 -15.14 28.31 13.27
C GLY A 472 -14.38 29.08 12.17
N ILE A 473 -13.05 28.92 12.11
CA ILE A 473 -12.19 29.49 11.06
C ILE A 473 -12.67 29.00 9.68
N THR A 474 -12.86 27.69 9.53
CA THR A 474 -13.26 27.09 8.24
C THR A 474 -14.64 27.60 7.80
N LYS A 475 -15.61 27.71 8.72
CA LYS A 475 -16.91 28.34 8.41
C LYS A 475 -16.78 29.79 7.96
N GLY A 476 -15.91 30.58 8.60
CA GLY A 476 -15.64 31.96 8.20
C GLY A 476 -15.11 32.06 6.76
N VAL A 477 -14.17 31.18 6.39
CA VAL A 477 -13.62 31.13 5.02
C VAL A 477 -14.65 30.62 4.01
N LEU A 478 -15.45 29.59 4.36
CA LEU A 478 -16.50 29.06 3.48
C LEU A 478 -17.62 30.09 3.24
N ALA A 479 -17.96 30.90 4.23
CA ALA A 479 -18.98 31.95 4.16
C ALA A 479 -18.49 33.26 3.48
N ALA A 480 -17.19 33.44 3.26
CA ALA A 480 -16.65 34.63 2.58
C ALA A 480 -17.11 34.70 1.11
N ASP A 481 -17.22 35.90 0.54
CA ASP A 481 -17.53 36.07 -0.89
C ASP A 481 -16.24 35.94 -1.74
N LEU A 482 -15.72 34.71 -1.81
CA LEU A 482 -14.52 34.35 -2.54
C LEU A 482 -14.77 33.13 -3.44
N PRO A 483 -14.07 33.01 -4.59
CA PRO A 483 -14.04 31.79 -5.39
C PRO A 483 -13.62 30.56 -4.57
N VAL A 484 -14.21 29.40 -4.89
CA VAL A 484 -13.92 28.13 -4.16
C VAL A 484 -12.43 27.77 -4.19
N SER A 485 -11.73 28.08 -5.28
CA SER A 485 -10.27 27.92 -5.40
C SER A 485 -9.49 28.74 -4.39
N GLU A 486 -9.88 30.00 -4.16
CA GLU A 486 -9.21 30.90 -3.21
C GLU A 486 -9.51 30.49 -1.77
N LYS A 487 -10.73 30.05 -1.47
CA LYS A 487 -11.10 29.47 -0.17
C LYS A 487 -10.25 28.25 0.19
N ILE A 488 -10.01 27.36 -0.79
CA ILE A 488 -9.16 26.17 -0.59
C ILE A 488 -7.70 26.56 -0.41
N GLY A 489 -7.18 27.47 -1.24
CA GLY A 489 -5.82 28.00 -1.13
C GLY A 489 -5.55 28.60 0.24
N PHE A 490 -6.42 29.53 0.69
CA PHE A 490 -6.32 30.18 2.00
C PHE A 490 -6.32 29.18 3.16
N LEU A 491 -7.19 28.16 3.14
CA LEU A 491 -7.20 27.13 4.18
C LEU A 491 -5.93 26.27 4.18
N THR A 492 -5.37 25.99 3.00
CA THR A 492 -4.13 25.21 2.87
C THR A 492 -2.93 26.00 3.36
N GLU A 493 -2.80 27.27 2.98
CA GLU A 493 -1.74 28.17 3.47
C GLU A 493 -1.82 28.40 4.98
N LEU A 494 -3.04 28.59 5.52
CA LEU A 494 -3.26 28.80 6.94
C LEU A 494 -2.90 27.56 7.78
N VAL A 495 -3.24 26.36 7.31
CA VAL A 495 -2.85 25.10 7.98
C VAL A 495 -1.35 24.87 7.86
N GLY A 496 -0.77 25.01 6.67
CA GLY A 496 0.68 24.85 6.44
C GLY A 496 1.50 25.78 7.33
N GLY A 497 1.25 27.09 7.24
CA GLY A 497 1.97 28.09 8.04
C GLY A 497 1.73 27.99 9.56
N PHE A 498 0.67 27.33 10.01
CA PHE A 498 0.47 26.99 11.43
C PHE A 498 1.31 25.77 11.84
N MET A 499 1.39 24.73 11.00
CA MET A 499 2.20 23.54 11.27
C MET A 499 3.70 23.85 11.23
N ASP A 500 4.17 24.59 10.23
CA ASP A 500 5.59 24.93 10.06
C ASP A 500 6.17 25.69 11.26
N ARG A 501 5.35 26.58 11.86
CA ARG A 501 5.73 27.32 13.09
C ARG A 501 5.88 26.40 14.30
N GLN A 502 5.00 25.41 14.45
CA GLN A 502 5.06 24.49 15.58
C GLN A 502 6.27 23.56 15.50
N VAL A 503 6.60 23.07 14.30
CA VAL A 503 7.85 22.32 14.06
C VAL A 503 9.07 23.18 14.38
N SER A 504 9.08 24.45 13.94
CA SER A 504 10.18 25.39 14.21
C SER A 504 10.39 25.69 15.70
N GLU A 505 9.31 25.76 16.49
CA GLU A 505 9.38 25.99 17.95
C GLU A 505 9.86 24.73 18.71
N GLU A 506 9.50 23.54 18.24
CA GLU A 506 9.96 22.26 18.80
C GLU A 506 11.48 22.05 18.54
N GLU A 507 11.95 22.36 17.33
CA GLU A 507 13.40 22.35 17.01
C GLU A 507 14.20 23.39 17.81
N ALA A 508 13.65 24.60 18.00
CA ALA A 508 14.30 25.66 18.77
C ALA A 508 14.40 25.37 20.28
N THR A 509 13.49 24.54 20.82
CA THR A 509 13.51 24.14 22.23
C THR A 509 14.32 22.86 22.48
N ALA A 510 14.49 22.00 21.47
CA ALA A 510 15.32 20.80 21.56
C ALA A 510 16.84 21.06 21.69
N TYR A 511 17.34 22.23 21.26
CA TYR A 511 18.78 22.57 21.25
C TYR A 511 19.11 23.90 21.95
N PRO A 512 19.19 23.95 23.30
CA PRO A 512 19.71 25.12 24.00
C PRO A 512 21.21 25.35 23.69
N LYS A 513 21.54 26.55 23.23
CA LYS A 513 22.84 26.92 22.63
C LYS A 513 24.05 26.69 23.56
N LEU A 514 24.89 25.71 23.20
CA LEU A 514 26.27 25.58 23.68
C LEU A 514 27.22 26.61 23.04
N THR A 515 27.02 27.90 23.29
CA THR A 515 27.93 28.97 22.84
C THR A 515 28.12 30.07 23.89
N ALA A 516 28.86 29.77 24.95
CA ALA A 516 29.39 30.76 25.89
C ALA A 516 30.64 30.26 26.66
N LYS A 517 31.81 30.21 26.00
CA LYS A 517 33.14 30.34 26.63
C LYS A 517 34.29 30.37 25.60
N ARG A 518 34.66 31.57 25.17
CA ARG A 518 36.03 31.95 24.78
C ARG A 518 36.17 33.46 24.89
N ALA A 519 36.68 33.89 26.03
CA ALA A 519 37.30 35.17 26.32
C ALA A 519 38.57 34.84 27.11
#